data_AF-A0A329L6J0-F1
#
_entry.id   AF-A0A329L6J0-F1
#
_cell.length_a   1.000
_cell.length_b   1.000
_cell.length_c   1.000
_cell.angle_alpha   90.00
_cell.angle_beta   90.00
_cell.angle_gamma   90.00
#
_symmetry.space_group_name_H-M   'P 1'
#
loop_
_entity.id
_entity.type
_entity.pdbx_description
1 polymer ?
#
loop_
_entity_poly.entity_id
_entity_poly.type
_entity_poly.pdbx_seq_one_letter_code
_entity_poly.pdbx_strand_id
1 'polypeptide(L)'
;MARKRKRKGNYPKRRPPLDERHYRAIEMLTRVPRMNYEEIAAELGVDRRTLYRWRERPDFQRAYKELSRAVAKAKFKHMKADMLSYALCGETGVVTWFFEKSGYLA
;
A
#
# COMPACT_ATOMS: atom_id res chain seq x y z
N MET A 1 52.13 -20.33 -13.90
CA MET A 1 51.20 -19.18 -14.09
C MET A 1 49.76 -19.69 -14.10
N ALA A 2 49.08 -19.72 -12.94
CA ALA A 2 47.72 -20.26 -12.83
C ALA A 2 46.68 -19.24 -13.33
N ARG A 3 45.96 -19.55 -14.42
CA ARG A 3 44.82 -18.75 -14.90
C ARG A 3 43.72 -18.75 -13.82
N LYS A 4 43.55 -17.62 -13.12
CA LYS A 4 42.37 -17.37 -12.26
C LYS A 4 41.11 -17.57 -13.08
N ARG A 5 40.37 -18.66 -12.82
CA ARG A 5 39.02 -18.88 -13.37
C ARG A 5 38.15 -17.71 -12.89
N LYS A 6 37.69 -16.87 -13.82
CA LYS A 6 36.72 -15.79 -13.53
C LYS A 6 35.48 -16.45 -12.92
N ARG A 7 35.21 -16.19 -11.63
CA ARG A 7 33.95 -16.58 -11.00
C ARG A 7 32.82 -15.95 -11.82
N LYS A 8 31.91 -16.76 -12.38
CA LYS A 8 30.72 -16.26 -13.10
C LYS A 8 30.04 -15.23 -12.20
N GLY A 9 29.97 -13.98 -12.66
CA GLY A 9 29.36 -12.89 -11.91
C GLY A 9 27.94 -13.24 -11.51
N ASN A 10 27.57 -12.93 -10.27
CA ASN A 10 26.22 -13.01 -9.76
C ASN A 10 25.37 -11.91 -10.43
N TYR A 11 24.95 -12.13 -11.67
CA TYR A 11 24.01 -11.23 -12.33
C TYR A 11 22.69 -11.28 -11.57
N PRO A 12 22.15 -10.15 -11.10
CA PRO A 12 20.84 -10.16 -10.45
C PRO A 12 19.84 -10.74 -11.45
N LYS A 13 19.22 -11.88 -11.10
CA LYS A 13 18.17 -12.48 -11.91
C LYS A 13 17.16 -11.38 -12.24
N ARG A 14 16.94 -11.11 -13.53
CA ARG A 14 15.91 -10.18 -14.00
C ARG A 14 14.59 -10.65 -13.41
N ARG A 15 14.14 -9.98 -12.35
CA ARG A 15 12.89 -10.34 -11.67
C ARG A 15 11.76 -10.10 -12.66
N PRO A 16 10.80 -11.02 -12.79
CA PRO A 16 9.65 -10.77 -13.65
C PRO A 16 8.98 -9.45 -13.24
N PRO A 17 8.54 -8.63 -14.21
CA PRO A 17 7.76 -7.44 -13.93
C PRO A 17 6.49 -7.79 -13.12
N LEU A 18 5.89 -6.77 -12.50
CA LEU A 18 4.62 -6.95 -11.78
C LEU A 18 3.55 -7.46 -12.75
N ASP A 19 2.97 -8.61 -12.39
CA ASP A 19 1.89 -9.26 -13.13
C ASP A 19 0.51 -8.83 -12.58
N GLU A 20 -0.58 -9.09 -13.30
CA GLU A 20 -1.95 -8.72 -12.95
C GLU A 20 -2.34 -9.15 -11.53
N ARG A 21 -1.90 -10.35 -11.12
CA ARG A 21 -2.13 -10.87 -9.75
C ARG A 21 -1.54 -9.98 -8.66
N HIS A 22 -0.40 -9.33 -8.94
CA HIS A 22 0.22 -8.41 -7.99
C HIS A 22 -0.60 -7.14 -7.85
N TYR A 23 -1.14 -6.61 -8.96
CA TYR A 23 -2.00 -5.44 -8.93
C TYR A 23 -3.31 -5.72 -8.18
N ARG A 24 -3.95 -6.88 -8.41
CA ARG A 24 -5.11 -7.30 -7.61
C ARG A 24 -4.79 -7.42 -6.12
N ALA A 25 -3.64 -8.00 -5.77
CA ALA A 25 -3.20 -8.08 -4.38
C ALA A 25 -3.04 -6.70 -3.74
N ILE A 26 -2.46 -5.75 -4.49
CA ILE A 26 -2.31 -4.36 -4.03
C ILE A 26 -3.68 -3.72 -3.80
N GLU A 27 -4.62 -3.89 -4.72
CA GLU A 27 -5.98 -3.38 -4.59
C GLU A 27 -6.65 -3.91 -3.31
N MET A 28 -6.64 -5.22 -3.11
CA MET A 28 -7.22 -5.88 -1.94
C MET A 28 -6.57 -5.41 -0.63
N LEU A 29 -5.23 -5.22 -0.62
CA LEU A 29 -4.50 -4.71 0.54
C LEU A 29 -4.84 -3.24 0.88
N THR A 30 -5.32 -2.46 -0.09
CA THR A 30 -5.74 -1.07 0.10
C THR A 30 -7.21 -0.89 0.46
N ARG A 31 -8.02 -1.96 0.40
CA ARG A 31 -9.43 -1.92 0.81
C ARG A 31 -9.57 -1.70 2.32
N VAL A 32 -10.70 -1.11 2.71
CA VAL A 32 -11.10 -0.90 4.10
C VAL A 32 -12.54 -1.40 4.26
N PRO A 33 -12.83 -2.30 5.21
CA PRO A 33 -11.92 -2.88 6.19
C PRO A 33 -10.79 -3.70 5.53
N ARG A 34 -9.62 -3.73 6.18
CA ARG A 34 -8.47 -4.50 5.69
C ARG A 34 -8.81 -5.98 5.76
N MET A 35 -8.76 -6.67 4.62
CA MET A 35 -8.90 -8.14 4.57
C MET A 35 -7.69 -8.80 5.22
N ASN A 36 -7.90 -10.01 5.78
CA ASN A 36 -6.80 -10.79 6.31
C ASN A 36 -5.91 -11.30 5.17
N TYR A 37 -4.61 -11.46 5.42
CA TYR A 37 -3.67 -11.95 4.41
C TYR A 37 -4.03 -13.34 3.90
N GLU A 38 -4.66 -14.17 4.73
CA GLU A 38 -5.14 -15.51 4.35
C GLU A 38 -6.29 -15.45 3.35
N GLU A 39 -7.24 -14.53 3.54
CA GLU A 39 -8.36 -14.32 2.64
C GLU A 39 -7.88 -13.78 1.29
N ILE A 40 -6.98 -12.79 1.31
CA ILE A 40 -6.38 -12.23 0.09
C ILE A 40 -5.62 -13.32 -0.68
N ALA A 41 -4.87 -14.16 0.03
CA ALA A 41 -4.13 -15.26 -0.58
C ALA A 41 -5.08 -16.31 -1.20
N ALA A 42 -6.16 -16.66 -0.50
CA ALA A 42 -7.19 -17.57 -0.98
C ALA A 42 -7.90 -17.03 -2.23
N GLU A 43 -8.26 -15.74 -2.23
CA GLU A 43 -8.96 -15.09 -3.35
C GLU A 43 -8.08 -14.99 -4.61
N LEU A 44 -6.76 -14.84 -4.44
CA LEU A 44 -5.79 -14.82 -5.52
C LEU A 44 -5.30 -16.21 -5.95
N GLY A 45 -5.68 -17.28 -5.23
CA GLY A 45 -5.19 -18.63 -5.47
C GLY A 45 -3.68 -18.77 -5.30
N VAL A 46 -3.08 -18.06 -4.33
CA VAL A 46 -1.64 -18.11 -4.04
C VAL A 46 -1.39 -18.49 -2.59
N ASP A 47 -0.23 -19.07 -2.31
CA ASP A 47 0.17 -19.35 -0.94
C ASP A 47 0.45 -18.04 -0.15
N ARG A 48 0.13 -18.03 1.14
CA ARG A 48 0.35 -16.88 2.03
C ARG A 48 1.83 -16.43 2.02
N ARG A 49 2.79 -17.35 1.94
CA ARG A 49 4.23 -17.01 1.87
C ARG A 49 4.58 -16.32 0.55
N THR A 50 3.86 -16.62 -0.53
CA THR A 50 4.02 -15.94 -1.82
C THR A 50 3.62 -14.48 -1.70
N LEU A 51 2.48 -14.20 -1.05
CA LEU A 51 2.04 -12.84 -0.78
C LEU A 51 3.03 -12.06 0.09
N TYR A 52 3.60 -12.70 1.13
CA TYR A 52 4.67 -12.07 1.93
C TYR A 52 5.90 -11.71 1.09
N ARG A 53 6.38 -12.65 0.26
CA ARG A 53 7.51 -12.40 -0.65
C ARG A 53 7.23 -11.27 -1.63
N TRP A 54 5.99 -11.14 -2.12
CA TRP A 54 5.61 -10.02 -2.97
C TRP A 54 5.73 -8.69 -2.24
N ARG A 55 5.31 -8.62 -0.97
CA ARG A 55 5.41 -7.40 -0.16
C ARG A 55 6.84 -6.97 0.16
N GLU A 56 7.78 -7.90 0.17
CA GLU A 56 9.21 -7.59 0.34
C GLU A 56 9.84 -6.99 -0.93
N ARG A 57 9.17 -7.08 -2.08
CA ARG A 57 9.68 -6.50 -3.33
C ARG A 57 9.54 -4.98 -3.32
N PRO A 58 10.60 -4.24 -3.71
CA PRO A 58 10.54 -2.77 -3.79
C PRO A 58 9.54 -2.29 -4.85
N ASP A 59 9.45 -2.98 -5.99
CA ASP A 59 8.50 -2.64 -7.07
C ASP A 59 7.05 -2.71 -6.57
N PHE A 60 6.74 -3.77 -5.83
CA PHE A 60 5.41 -3.99 -5.25
C PHE A 60 5.09 -2.94 -4.19
N GLN A 61 6.05 -2.61 -3.32
CA GLN A 61 5.88 -1.57 -2.31
C GLN A 61 5.66 -0.19 -2.93
N ARG A 62 6.34 0.13 -4.04
CA ARG A 62 6.16 1.40 -4.74
C ARG A 62 4.71 1.52 -5.25
N ALA A 63 4.22 0.52 -5.98
CA ALA A 63 2.86 0.50 -6.49
C ALA A 63 1.82 0.52 -5.35
N TYR A 64 2.06 -0.23 -4.26
CA TYR A 64 1.21 -0.20 -3.08
C TYR A 64 1.14 1.18 -2.41
N LYS A 65 2.29 1.85 -2.24
CA LYS A 65 2.33 3.20 -1.64
C LYS A 65 1.60 4.22 -2.51
N GLU A 66 1.74 4.12 -3.82
CA GLU A 66 1.07 5.00 -4.77
C GLU A 66 -0.45 4.86 -4.69
N LEU A 67 -0.96 3.63 -4.77
CA LEU A 67 -2.39 3.37 -4.65
C LEU A 67 -2.92 3.74 -3.26
N SER A 68 -2.19 3.40 -2.19
CA SER A 68 -2.58 3.72 -0.82
C SER A 68 -2.70 5.23 -0.60
N ARG A 69 -1.77 6.03 -1.15
CA ARG A 69 -1.84 7.50 -1.12
C ARG A 69 -3.03 8.02 -1.91
N ALA A 70 -3.32 7.46 -3.08
CA ALA A 70 -4.47 7.85 -3.89
C ALA A 70 -5.79 7.58 -3.15
N VAL A 71 -5.93 6.39 -2.57
CA VAL A 71 -7.09 6.00 -1.76
C VAL A 71 -7.22 6.90 -0.52
N ALA A 72 -6.13 7.15 0.19
CA ALA A 72 -6.14 8.04 1.35
C ALA A 72 -6.55 9.48 0.97
N LYS A 73 -6.02 10.01 -0.15
CA LYS A 73 -6.36 11.33 -0.66
C LYS A 73 -7.84 11.42 -1.05
N ALA A 74 -8.37 10.41 -1.74
CA ALA A 74 -9.78 10.34 -2.09
C ALA A 74 -10.68 10.35 -0.84
N LYS A 75 -10.34 9.53 0.16
CA LYS A 75 -11.06 9.51 1.45
C LYS A 75 -10.99 10.83 2.18
N PHE A 76 -9.82 11.46 2.22
CA PHE A 76 -9.65 12.77 2.85
C PHE A 76 -10.50 13.84 2.16
N LYS A 77 -10.66 13.78 0.83
CA LYS A 77 -11.57 14.66 0.10
C LYS A 77 -13.02 14.50 0.57
N HIS A 78 -13.48 13.25 0.74
CA HIS A 78 -14.82 12.96 1.26
C HIS A 78 -14.98 13.42 2.72
N MET A 79 -14.05 13.02 3.61
CA MET A 79 -14.07 13.45 5.01
C MET A 79 -14.00 14.97 5.17
N LYS A 80 -13.25 15.68 4.34
CA LYS A 80 -13.18 17.15 4.38
C LYS A 80 -14.51 17.79 3.98
N ALA A 81 -15.21 17.21 3.01
CA ALA A 81 -16.55 17.68 2.63
C ALA A 81 -17.54 17.45 3.79
N ASP A 82 -17.48 16.29 4.43
CA ASP A 82 -18.29 15.98 5.60
C ASP A 82 -17.91 16.89 6.80
N MET A 83 -16.64 17.13 7.06
CA MET A 83 -16.19 18.04 8.12
C MET A 83 -16.61 19.48 7.89
N LEU A 84 -16.64 19.94 6.63
CA LEU A 84 -17.16 21.26 6.30
C LEU A 84 -18.66 21.34 6.59
N SER A 85 -19.43 20.28 6.36
CA SER A 85 -20.86 20.28 6.72
C SER A 85 -21.06 20.33 8.25
N TYR A 86 -20.25 19.59 9.03
CA TYR A 86 -20.28 19.66 10.49
C TYR A 86 -19.83 21.03 11.03
N ALA A 87 -18.79 21.64 10.45
CA ALA A 87 -18.32 22.97 10.83
C ALA A 87 -19.38 24.06 10.55
N LEU A 88 -20.08 23.95 9.41
CA LEU A 88 -21.21 24.83 9.08
C LEU A 88 -22.41 24.63 10.01
N CYS A 89 -22.55 23.43 10.59
CA CYS A 89 -23.59 23.11 11.58
C CYS A 89 -23.24 23.57 13.01
N GLY A 90 -22.06 24.17 13.23
CA GLY A 90 -21.68 24.82 14.51
C GLY A 90 -20.94 23.92 15.51
N GLU A 91 -20.73 22.63 15.22
CA GLU A 91 -20.00 21.71 16.09
C GLU A 91 -18.51 21.66 15.72
N THR A 92 -17.80 22.76 16.01
CA THR A 92 -16.37 22.90 15.67
C THR A 92 -15.45 22.00 16.48
N GLY A 93 -15.92 21.47 17.62
CA GLY A 93 -15.13 20.64 18.55
C GLY A 93 -14.64 19.32 17.95
N VAL A 94 -15.40 18.70 17.04
CA VAL A 94 -14.99 17.44 16.38
C VAL A 94 -13.94 17.69 15.31
N VAL A 95 -14.03 18.84 14.64
CA VAL A 95 -13.10 19.27 13.59
C VAL A 95 -11.75 19.64 14.21
N THR A 96 -11.73 20.46 15.26
CA THR A 96 -10.49 20.86 15.94
C THR A 96 -9.77 19.67 16.56
N TRP A 97 -10.49 18.80 17.29
CA TRP A 97 -9.95 17.56 17.84
C TRP A 97 -9.29 16.68 16.77
N PHE A 98 -9.94 16.51 15.61
CA PHE A 98 -9.40 15.67 14.54
C PHE A 98 -8.12 16.24 13.90
N PHE A 99 -8.06 17.55 13.64
CA PHE A 99 -6.88 18.19 13.05
C PHE A 99 -5.68 18.23 14.00
N GLU A 100 -5.93 18.42 15.29
CA GLU A 100 -4.92 18.39 16.35
C GLU A 100 -4.33 16.97 16.52
N LYS A 101 -5.19 15.95 16.61
CA LYS A 101 -4.76 14.54 16.77
C LYS A 101 -4.10 13.94 15.51
N SER A 102 -4.44 14.46 14.34
CA SER A 102 -3.86 14.00 13.07
C SER A 102 -2.52 14.66 12.74
N GLY A 103 -2.05 15.62 13.56
CA GLY A 103 -0.76 16.29 13.38
C GLY A 103 -0.69 17.24 12.19
N TYR A 104 -1.84 17.78 11.76
CA TYR A 104 -1.92 18.73 10.64
C TYR A 104 -1.95 20.20 11.09
N LEU A 105 -2.12 20.46 12.39
CA LEU A 105 -1.88 21.75 13.02
C LEU A 105 -0.49 21.72 13.67
N ALA A 106 0.53 22.07 12.89
CA ALA A 106 1.85 22.44 13.36
C ALA A 106 2.26 23.74 12.66
#